data_AF-A0A2W2EDN4-F1
#
_entry.id   AF-A0A2W2EDN4-F1
#
_cell.length_a   1.000
_cell.length_b   1.000
_cell.length_c   1.000
_cell.angle_alpha   90.00
_cell.angle_beta   90.00
_cell.angle_gamma   90.00
#
_symmetry.space_group_name_H-M   'P 1'
#
loop_
_entity.id
_entity.type
_entity.pdbx_description
1 polymer ?
#
loop_
_entity_poly.entity_id
_entity_poly.type
_entity_poly.pdbx_seq_one_letter_code
_entity_poly.pdbx_strand_id
1 'polypeptide(L)'
;MRPPRLTRRVLLRGSAAGLAAAAVSGCAAERKAAPEPPDPQVVLLRELVADKERTVALYGRAAEADADLAPFLRRHQEHLAELRRRLPPPPTPTPGATPSRTPTP
;
A
#
# COMPACT_ATOMS: atom_id res chain seq x y z
N MET A 1 23.80 32.56 -35.61
CA MET A 1 23.90 32.93 -34.18
C MET A 1 23.18 31.87 -33.36
N ARG A 2 23.83 31.28 -32.34
CA ARG A 2 23.31 30.16 -31.54
C ARG A 2 22.84 30.71 -30.18
N PRO A 3 21.61 30.42 -29.72
CA PRO A 3 21.15 30.95 -28.44
C PRO A 3 21.95 30.32 -27.28
N PRO A 4 22.26 31.09 -26.21
CA PRO A 4 22.96 30.56 -25.05
C PRO A 4 22.09 29.53 -24.33
N ARG A 5 22.68 28.37 -24.04
CA ARG A 5 22.04 27.28 -23.29
C ARG A 5 21.90 27.70 -21.82
N LEU A 6 20.68 28.01 -21.40
CA LEU A 6 20.36 28.28 -20.00
C LEU A 6 20.45 26.98 -19.20
N THR A 7 21.46 26.87 -18.34
CA THR A 7 21.68 25.70 -17.49
C THR A 7 20.77 25.76 -16.26
N ARG A 8 20.13 24.61 -15.97
CA ARG A 8 19.10 24.36 -14.92
C ARG A 8 19.47 24.75 -13.48
N ARG A 9 20.68 25.25 -13.24
CA ARG A 9 21.25 25.53 -11.89
C ARG A 9 20.99 26.96 -11.39
N VAL A 10 20.43 27.84 -12.22
CA VAL A 10 20.11 29.23 -11.83
C VAL A 10 18.73 29.35 -11.15
N LEU A 11 17.86 28.35 -11.25
CA LEU A 11 16.51 28.38 -10.65
C LEU A 11 16.47 27.98 -9.16
N LEU A 12 17.59 27.60 -8.54
CA LEU A 12 17.62 27.10 -7.15
C LEU A 12 18.31 28.03 -6.14
N ARG A 13 18.35 29.35 -6.40
CA ARG A 13 18.88 30.36 -5.49
C ARG A 13 18.01 31.62 -5.46
N GLY A 14 16.75 31.47 -5.06
CA GLY A 14 15.86 32.63 -4.99
C GLY A 14 14.59 32.38 -4.18
N SER A 15 14.70 32.24 -2.86
CA SER A 15 13.63 32.59 -1.91
C SER A 15 14.11 32.40 -0.46
N ALA A 16 14.89 33.36 0.03
CA ALA A 16 15.09 33.58 1.46
C ALA A 16 14.63 35.00 1.77
N ALA A 17 13.41 35.15 2.29
CA ALA A 17 12.94 36.28 3.11
C ALA A 17 11.42 36.16 3.33
N GLY A 18 10.96 36.13 4.58
CA GLY A 18 9.54 36.23 4.90
C GLY A 18 9.16 35.66 6.26
N LEU A 19 9.63 36.26 7.35
CA LEU A 19 8.98 36.13 8.66
C LEU A 19 7.73 37.00 8.63
N ALA A 20 6.56 36.39 8.81
CA ALA A 20 5.36 37.08 9.28
C ALA A 20 4.64 36.17 10.28
N ALA A 21 4.64 36.61 11.54
CA ALA A 21 3.87 36.05 12.62
C ALA A 21 2.40 36.48 12.53
N ALA A 22 1.56 35.79 13.31
CA ALA A 22 0.17 36.06 13.68
C ALA A 22 -0.95 35.41 12.85
N ALA A 23 -1.55 34.36 13.41
CA ALA A 23 -2.93 34.39 13.92
C ALA A 23 -3.25 33.07 14.64
N VAL A 24 -3.19 33.07 15.97
CA VAL A 24 -3.88 32.07 16.80
C VAL A 24 -5.37 32.40 16.77
N SER A 25 -6.07 31.84 15.79
CA SER A 25 -7.53 31.78 15.77
C SER A 25 -7.92 30.32 15.96
N GLY A 26 -8.55 30.04 17.10
CA GLY A 26 -8.98 28.72 17.50
C GLY A 26 -10.09 28.19 16.59
N CYS A 27 -9.73 27.38 15.61
CA CYS A 27 -10.55 26.24 15.25
C CYS A 27 -10.05 25.05 16.07
N ALA A 28 -10.70 24.77 17.19
CA ALA A 28 -10.74 23.42 17.73
C ALA A 28 -11.59 22.55 16.78
N ALA A 29 -11.17 22.44 15.52
CA ALA A 29 -11.52 21.29 14.72
C ALA A 29 -10.78 20.16 15.41
N GLU A 30 -11.53 19.29 16.10
CA GLU A 30 -11.02 18.00 16.55
C GLU A 30 -10.20 17.43 15.41
N ARG A 31 -8.88 17.47 15.60
CA ARG A 31 -7.93 17.08 14.55
C ARG A 31 -8.04 15.57 14.52
N LYS A 32 -9.03 15.08 13.77
CA LYS A 32 -9.35 13.67 13.64
C LYS A 32 -8.04 12.99 13.27
N ALA A 33 -7.54 12.14 14.17
CA ALA A 33 -6.26 11.51 13.98
C ALA A 33 -6.25 10.85 12.60
N ALA A 34 -5.23 11.16 11.79
CA ALA A 34 -5.06 10.49 10.53
C ALA A 34 -4.99 8.98 10.81
N PRO A 35 -5.64 8.14 9.99
CA PRO A 35 -5.54 6.69 10.18
C PRO A 35 -4.07 6.29 10.14
N GLU A 36 -3.70 5.40 11.06
CA GLU A 36 -2.36 4.84 11.08
C GLU A 36 -2.09 4.10 9.75
N PRO A 37 -0.92 4.28 9.13
CA PRO A 37 -0.56 3.51 7.95
C PRO A 37 -0.58 2.01 8.27
N PRO A 38 -0.92 1.15 7.30
CA PRO A 38 -0.92 -0.29 7.52
C PRO A 38 0.49 -0.81 7.84
N ASP A 39 0.57 -1.85 8.66
CA ASP A 39 1.84 -2.53 8.97
C ASP A 39 2.52 -2.99 7.66
N PRO A 40 3.73 -2.48 7.34
CA PRO A 40 4.42 -2.81 6.10
C PRO A 40 4.70 -4.31 5.94
N GLN A 41 4.90 -5.05 7.04
CA GLN A 41 5.12 -6.50 6.99
C GLN A 41 3.86 -7.25 6.55
N VAL A 42 2.68 -6.78 6.99
CA VAL A 42 1.39 -7.34 6.58
C VAL A 42 1.12 -7.05 5.11
N VAL A 43 1.46 -5.85 4.64
CA VAL A 43 1.35 -5.49 3.21
C VAL A 43 2.22 -6.41 2.36
N LEU A 44 3.50 -6.56 2.72
CA LEU A 44 4.43 -7.43 2.02
C LEU A 44 3.96 -8.89 2.02
N LEU A 45 3.49 -9.41 3.16
CA LEU A 45 3.02 -10.78 3.25
C LEU A 45 1.79 -11.03 2.36
N ARG A 46 0.88 -10.05 2.24
CA ARG A 46 -0.27 -10.13 1.33
C ARG A 46 0.16 -10.17 -0.13
N GLU A 47 1.13 -9.34 -0.52
CA GLU A 47 1.69 -9.35 -1.87
C GLU A 47 2.35 -10.70 -2.19
N LEU A 48 3.15 -11.24 -1.26
CA LEU A 48 3.77 -12.56 -1.39
C LEU A 48 2.74 -13.69 -1.54
N VAL A 49 1.63 -13.63 -0.80
CA VAL A 49 0.52 -14.59 -0.95
C VAL A 49 -0.06 -14.50 -2.37
N ALA A 50 -0.34 -13.29 -2.86
CA ALA A 50 -0.91 -13.09 -4.20
C ALA A 50 0.03 -13.61 -5.30
N ASP A 51 1.33 -13.37 -5.20
CA ASP A 51 2.31 -13.90 -6.15
C ASP A 51 2.42 -15.43 -6.07
N LYS A 52 2.32 -15.98 -4.86
CA LYS A 52 2.36 -17.43 -4.67
C LYS A 52 1.12 -18.12 -5.25
N GLU A 53 -0.05 -17.50 -5.14
CA GLU A 53 -1.29 -17.98 -5.79
C GLU A 53 -1.14 -18.04 -7.31
N ARG A 54 -0.58 -17.00 -7.94
CA ARG A 54 -0.29 -17.00 -9.38
C ARG A 54 0.66 -18.12 -9.76
N THR A 55 1.68 -18.37 -8.95
CA THR A 55 2.64 -19.47 -9.17
C THR A 55 1.97 -20.84 -9.06
N VAL A 56 1.10 -21.05 -8.06
CA VAL A 56 0.32 -22.28 -7.93
C VAL A 56 -0.60 -22.48 -9.14
N ALA A 57 -1.26 -21.43 -9.63
CA ALA A 57 -2.10 -21.53 -10.82
C ALA A 57 -1.30 -21.89 -12.09
N LEU A 58 -0.09 -21.35 -12.24
CA LEU A 58 0.80 -21.68 -13.34
C LEU A 58 1.21 -23.16 -13.30
N TYR A 59 1.67 -23.64 -12.14
CA TYR A 59 2.02 -25.05 -11.97
C TYR A 59 0.82 -25.98 -12.05
N GLY A 60 -0.37 -25.52 -11.67
CA GLY A 60 -1.63 -26.25 -11.86
C GLY A 60 -1.84 -26.54 -13.34
N ARG A 61 -1.82 -25.50 -14.19
CA ARG A 61 -1.95 -25.68 -15.65
C ARG A 61 -0.83 -26.53 -16.25
N ALA A 62 0.40 -26.37 -15.77
CA ALA A 62 1.53 -27.16 -16.26
C ALA A 62 1.39 -28.64 -15.90
N ALA A 63 0.89 -28.95 -14.70
CA ALA A 63 0.69 -30.32 -14.24
C ALA A 63 -0.41 -31.06 -15.01
N GLU A 64 -1.37 -30.35 -15.61
CA GLU A 64 -2.35 -30.95 -16.54
C GLU A 64 -1.69 -31.47 -17.83
N ALA A 65 -0.57 -30.85 -18.26
CA ALA A 65 0.17 -31.25 -19.46
C ALA A 65 1.31 -32.23 -19.15
N ASP A 66 1.85 -32.18 -17.94
CA ASP A 66 2.98 -33.00 -17.49
C ASP A 66 2.81 -33.43 -16.03
N ALA A 67 2.51 -34.71 -15.82
CA ALA A 67 2.26 -35.28 -14.50
C ALA A 67 3.50 -35.24 -13.59
N ASP A 68 4.71 -35.16 -14.14
CA ASP A 68 5.95 -35.09 -13.34
C ASP A 68 6.08 -33.76 -12.58
N LEU A 69 5.26 -32.76 -12.92
CA LEU A 69 5.19 -31.48 -12.21
C LEU A 69 4.30 -31.52 -10.96
N ALA A 70 3.51 -32.56 -10.74
CA ALA A 70 2.62 -32.67 -9.58
C ALA A 70 3.33 -32.52 -8.21
N PRO A 71 4.54 -33.08 -7.97
CA PRO A 71 5.27 -32.84 -6.73
C PRO A 71 5.71 -31.39 -6.51
N PHE A 72 5.94 -30.63 -7.60
CA PHE A 72 6.28 -29.21 -7.53
C PHE A 72 5.05 -28.37 -7.18
N LEU A 73 3.90 -28.66 -7.82
CA LEU A 73 2.62 -28.06 -7.48
C LEU A 73 2.30 -28.24 -5.99
N ARG A 74 2.44 -29.46 -5.47
CA ARG A 74 2.20 -29.77 -4.05
C ARG A 74 3.06 -28.92 -3.11
N ARG A 75 4.38 -28.82 -3.37
CA ARG A 75 5.28 -27.96 -2.57
C ARG A 75 4.88 -26.49 -2.62
N HIS A 76 4.40 -26.00 -3.75
CA HIS A 76 3.91 -24.63 -3.87
C HIS A 76 2.62 -24.40 -3.07
N GLN A 77 1.70 -25.36 -3.07
CA GLN A 77 0.48 -25.32 -2.26
C GLN A 77 0.79 -25.35 -0.75
N GLU A 78 1.73 -26.21 -0.32
CA GLU A 78 2.18 -26.28 1.08
C GLU A 78 2.77 -24.93 1.55
N HIS A 79 3.63 -24.33 0.73
CA HIS A 79 4.19 -23.02 1.03
C HIS A 79 3.11 -21.92 1.02
N LEU A 80 2.16 -21.94 0.07
CA LEU A 80 1.03 -21.01 0.08
C LEU A 80 0.21 -21.12 1.38
N ALA A 81 -0.05 -22.35 1.84
CA ALA A 81 -0.74 -22.58 3.10
C ALA A 81 0.03 -22.02 4.29
N GLU A 82 1.36 -22.16 4.31
CA GLU A 82 2.21 -21.58 5.36
C GLU A 82 2.18 -20.05 5.35
N LEU A 83 2.26 -19.41 4.18
CA LEU A 83 2.16 -17.95 4.10
C LEU A 83 0.80 -17.44 4.61
N ARG A 84 -0.28 -18.14 4.25
CA ARG A 84 -1.64 -17.80 4.71
C ARG A 84 -1.79 -17.96 6.22
N ARG A 85 -1.15 -18.96 6.85
CA ARG A 85 -1.14 -19.12 8.32
C ARG A 85 -0.48 -17.96 9.06
N ARG A 86 0.44 -17.24 8.41
CA ARG A 86 1.17 -16.12 9.00
C ARG A 86 0.45 -14.78 8.86
N LEU A 87 -0.60 -14.71 8.05
CA LEU A 87 -1.39 -13.49 7.94
C LEU A 87 -2.13 -13.23 9.26
N PRO A 88 -2.10 -11.98 9.77
CA PRO A 88 -2.94 -11.63 10.90
C PRO A 88 -4.42 -11.80 10.52
N PRO A 89 -5.29 -12.11 11.49
CA PRO A 89 -6.71 -12.18 11.23
C PRO A 89 -7.20 -10.83 10.66
N PRO A 90 -8.22 -10.83 9.78
CA PRO A 90 -8.80 -9.59 9.30
C PRO A 90 -9.33 -8.78 10.50
N PRO A 91 -9.21 -7.44 10.46
CA PRO A 91 -9.72 -6.61 11.54
C PRO A 91 -11.21 -6.86 11.70
N THR A 92 -11.63 -7.21 12.91
CA THR A 92 -13.06 -7.31 13.25
C THR A 92 -13.67 -5.92 13.10
N PRO A 93 -14.74 -5.74 12.33
CA PRO A 93 -15.42 -4.45 12.26
C PRO A 93 -15.92 -4.11 13.66
N THR A 94 -15.46 -2.99 14.23
CA THR A 94 -15.96 -2.50 15.52
C THR A 94 -17.44 -2.14 15.37
N PRO A 95 -18.36 -2.77 16.13
CA PRO A 95 -19.76 -2.39 16.11
C PRO A 95 -19.88 -0.97 16.69
N GLY A 96 -20.31 0.00 15.87
CA GLY A 96 -20.52 1.38 16.32
C GLY A 96 -20.00 2.47 15.39
N ALA A 97 -19.26 2.13 14.32
CA ALA A 97 -18.98 3.08 13.25
C ALA A 97 -20.24 3.31 12.40
N THR A 98 -21.18 4.09 12.92
CA THR A 98 -22.32 4.58 12.14
C THR A 98 -21.75 5.43 11.00
N PRO A 99 -21.98 5.05 9.72
CA PRO A 99 -21.63 5.95 8.63
C PRO A 99 -22.50 7.20 8.77
N SER A 100 -21.90 8.31 9.20
CA SER A 100 -22.56 9.62 9.10
C SER A 100 -22.76 9.91 7.62
N ARG A 101 -23.93 9.54 7.11
CA ARG A 101 -24.43 10.05 5.85
C ARG A 101 -24.78 11.51 6.10
N THR A 102 -23.95 12.43 5.62
CA THR A 102 -24.31 13.84 5.54
C THR A 102 -25.52 13.96 4.61
N PRO A 103 -26.70 14.42 5.06
CA PRO A 103 -27.75 14.82 4.14
C PRO A 103 -27.31 16.11 3.46
N THR A 104 -27.26 16.10 2.13
CA THR A 104 -27.11 17.30 1.30
C THR A 104 -28.49 17.95 1.16
N PRO A 105 -28.64 19.28 1.36
CA PRO A 105 -29.88 20.00 1.14
C PRO A 105 -30.25 20.12 -0.35
#